data_AF-A0AB40DH23-F1
#
_entry.id   AF-A0AB40DH23-F1
#
_cell.length_a   1.000
_cell.length_b   1.000
_cell.length_c   1.000
_cell.angle_alpha   90.00
_cell.angle_beta   90.00
_cell.angle_gamma   90.00
#
_symmetry.space_group_name_H-M   'P 1'
#
loop_
_entity.id
_entity.type
_entity.pdbx_description
1 polymer ?
#
loop_
_entity_poly.entity_id
_entity_poly.type
_entity_poly.pdbx_seq_one_letter_code
_entity_poly.pdbx_strand_id
1 'polypeptide(L)'
;MQQLLLVALVAVAIGSLPQLTLAQTYSSGCSGNPCGVNAVCQEASGGRPVCSCPPGFSGNPLTHCNRGECLDNVDCRGDLQCKDNRCVNPCVGACGIGSNCDARNHVAVCSCPAGYNGDPYHACHLNDPEEQCHPSPCGVNTKCEIINGVPTCSCNHGYVGNPLSGCRHECDHDGDCNSRDMCSNFKCVPACGQCGTGATCRTVSNHRAVCECPKGYIGSPYTECRPECYGDVDCPSGRPACFYGICKNTCEGACGIGADCNLRGLTPVCSCPRDMTGDPFVRCRPFTKEDLCDPNPCGTNAICVPGHDNTGRERPVCNCLPGHTGNPLSHCSRGECLSNNECPDHRACINYQCIDPCIGKCATGASCEPKAHLAVCRCPQGQSGDALVSCRQTRTFPVAKYH
;
A
#
# COMPACT_ATOMS: atom_id res chain seq x y z
N MET A 1 49.08 16.09 -6.44
CA MET A 1 50.14 16.52 -5.52
C MET A 1 51.43 15.84 -5.94
N GLN A 2 52.27 16.59 -6.66
CA GLN A 2 53.59 16.21 -7.18
C GLN A 2 54.69 16.67 -6.20
N GLN A 3 55.86 16.01 -6.26
CA GLN A 3 57.24 16.55 -6.23
C GLN A 3 58.16 15.49 -5.59
N LEU A 4 59.24 14.95 -6.18
CA LEU A 4 60.26 15.42 -7.15
C LEU A 4 61.17 16.57 -6.65
N LEU A 5 62.38 16.15 -6.23
CA LEU A 5 63.74 16.72 -6.44
C LEU A 5 64.18 18.12 -5.94
N LEU A 6 65.48 18.12 -5.53
CA LEU A 6 66.53 19.19 -5.58
C LEU A 6 66.40 20.38 -4.61
N VAL A 7 67.26 20.48 -3.57
CA VAL A 7 68.62 21.09 -3.55
C VAL A 7 68.64 22.58 -3.91
N ALA A 8 68.96 23.46 -2.93
CA ALA A 8 70.10 24.39 -2.96
C ALA A 8 69.99 25.56 -1.94
N LEU A 9 71.11 25.80 -1.23
CA LEU A 9 71.73 27.09 -0.86
C LEU A 9 71.02 28.03 0.13
N VAL A 10 71.66 28.27 1.29
CA VAL A 10 72.22 29.59 1.66
C VAL A 10 73.48 29.38 2.53
N ALA A 11 74.57 30.01 2.10
CA ALA A 11 75.84 30.15 2.81
C ALA A 11 76.00 31.58 3.33
N VAL A 12 76.55 31.76 4.54
CA VAL A 12 77.20 33.00 5.04
C VAL A 12 78.25 32.52 6.07
N ALA A 13 79.54 32.48 5.73
CA ALA A 13 80.60 33.50 5.97
C ALA A 13 80.71 33.88 7.48
N ILE A 14 81.88 33.95 8.16
CA ILE A 14 83.18 34.55 7.82
C ILE A 14 84.26 34.00 8.80
N GLY A 15 85.55 34.02 8.40
CA GLY A 15 86.74 33.58 9.17
C GLY A 15 87.03 34.37 10.47
N SER A 16 88.02 34.03 11.32
CA SER A 16 89.43 33.68 11.02
C SER A 16 90.26 33.17 12.25
N LEU A 17 91.17 32.18 12.00
CA LEU A 17 92.49 31.84 12.63
C LEU A 17 92.59 31.29 14.08
N PRO A 18 93.67 30.54 14.47
CA PRO A 18 94.49 29.56 13.74
C PRO A 18 94.85 28.24 14.50
N GLN A 19 95.40 27.28 13.73
CA GLN A 19 96.33 26.18 14.06
C GLN A 19 95.93 25.03 15.01
N LEU A 20 95.94 23.79 14.48
CA LEU A 20 96.95 22.78 14.85
C LEU A 20 96.98 21.64 13.81
N THR A 21 98.16 21.35 13.29
CA THR A 21 98.46 20.20 12.44
C THR A 21 98.47 18.90 13.25
N LEU A 22 97.84 17.85 12.74
CA LEU A 22 98.32 16.47 12.97
C LEU A 22 98.09 15.63 11.72
N ALA A 23 99.18 15.06 11.24
CA ALA A 23 99.20 14.03 10.21
C ALA A 23 98.41 12.81 10.69
N GLN A 24 97.64 12.19 9.80
CA GLN A 24 97.18 10.83 10.03
C GLN A 24 97.56 9.98 8.82
N THR A 25 98.70 9.31 9.01
CA THR A 25 99.14 8.13 8.27
C THR A 25 97.96 7.18 8.07
N TYR A 26 97.72 6.77 6.82
CA TYR A 26 96.76 5.72 6.49
C TYR A 26 97.26 4.40 7.10
N SER A 27 96.86 4.15 8.36
CA SER A 27 97.10 2.89 9.04
C SER A 27 96.19 1.86 8.39
N SER A 28 96.80 0.86 7.76
CA SER A 28 96.11 -0.36 7.35
C SER A 28 95.28 -0.89 8.54
N GLY A 29 93.98 -1.10 8.33
CA GLY A 29 93.05 -1.55 9.37
C GLY A 29 93.43 -2.91 9.96
N CYS A 30 94.22 -3.70 9.24
CA CYS A 30 94.72 -5.01 9.67
C CYS A 30 96.12 -4.97 10.32
N SER A 31 96.75 -3.79 10.46
CA SER A 31 98.14 -3.63 10.93
C SER A 31 98.40 -4.00 12.41
N GLY A 32 97.39 -4.47 13.14
CA GLY A 32 97.48 -4.87 14.55
C GLY A 32 96.84 -6.21 14.89
N ASN A 33 96.57 -7.08 13.90
CA ASN A 33 95.82 -8.34 14.05
C ASN A 33 94.55 -8.19 14.91
N PRO A 34 93.58 -7.35 14.50
CA PRO A 34 92.33 -7.13 15.23
C PRO A 34 91.36 -8.32 15.21
N CYS A 35 91.68 -9.40 14.47
CA CYS A 35 90.85 -10.58 14.32
C CYS A 35 91.25 -11.70 15.28
N GLY A 36 90.32 -12.59 15.56
CA GLY A 36 90.54 -13.75 16.42
C GLY A 36 91.59 -14.72 15.87
N VAL A 37 92.05 -15.65 16.70
CA VAL A 37 93.04 -16.66 16.29
C VAL A 37 92.47 -17.51 15.13
N ASN A 38 93.31 -17.77 14.13
CA ASN A 38 92.96 -18.46 12.86
C ASN A 38 91.93 -17.74 11.97
N ALA A 39 91.57 -16.49 12.25
CA ALA A 39 90.76 -15.66 11.36
C ALA A 39 91.65 -14.89 10.36
N VAL A 40 91.11 -14.58 9.19
CA VAL A 40 91.77 -13.75 8.17
C VAL A 40 91.21 -12.33 8.24
N CYS A 41 92.10 -11.35 8.27
CA CYS A 41 91.74 -9.93 8.22
C CYS A 41 91.80 -9.43 6.78
N GLN A 42 90.73 -8.79 6.31
CA GLN A 42 90.66 -8.11 5.02
C GLN A 42 90.27 -6.64 5.22
N GLU A 43 90.80 -5.74 4.41
CA GLU A 43 90.44 -4.32 4.47
C GLU A 43 89.18 -4.06 3.64
N ALA A 44 88.13 -3.54 4.30
CA ALA A 44 86.98 -2.98 3.60
C ALA A 44 87.24 -1.52 3.20
N SER A 45 86.49 -1.04 2.21
CA SER A 45 86.52 0.36 1.77
C SER A 45 86.43 1.33 2.96
N GLY A 46 87.44 2.18 3.12
CA GLY A 46 87.55 3.11 4.26
C GLY A 46 88.48 2.68 5.40
N GLY A 47 89.30 1.65 5.21
CA GLY A 47 90.36 1.26 6.16
C GLY A 47 89.88 0.49 7.39
N ARG A 48 88.64 -0.02 7.38
CA ARG A 48 88.08 -0.82 8.49
C ARG A 48 88.46 -2.30 8.32
N PRO A 49 88.97 -2.98 9.38
CA PRO A 49 89.21 -4.41 9.33
C PRO A 49 87.90 -5.21 9.31
N VAL A 50 87.81 -6.19 8.42
CA VAL A 50 86.75 -7.19 8.38
C VAL A 50 87.39 -8.56 8.62
N CYS A 51 86.92 -9.26 9.65
CA CYS A 51 87.41 -10.57 10.03
C CYS A 51 86.48 -11.65 9.49
N SER A 52 87.04 -12.65 8.83
CA SER A 52 86.32 -13.85 8.38
C SER A 52 87.11 -15.11 8.71
N CYS A 53 86.41 -16.23 8.91
CA CYS A 53 87.10 -17.50 9.01
C CYS A 53 87.50 -17.98 7.61
N PRO A 54 88.76 -18.42 7.42
CA PRO A 54 89.19 -18.98 6.15
C PRO A 54 88.41 -20.27 5.81
N PRO A 55 88.42 -20.74 4.54
CA PRO A 55 87.77 -22.00 4.15
C PRO A 55 88.20 -23.18 5.04
N GLY A 56 87.24 -24.01 5.47
CA GLY A 56 87.48 -25.10 6.41
C GLY A 56 87.61 -24.68 7.87
N PHE A 57 87.31 -23.42 8.20
CA PHE A 57 87.18 -22.96 9.57
C PHE A 57 85.80 -22.33 9.80
N SER A 58 85.22 -22.57 10.97
CA SER A 58 83.94 -21.99 11.39
C SER A 58 84.00 -21.52 12.85
N GLY A 59 83.07 -20.65 13.24
CA GLY A 59 83.06 -20.01 14.56
C GLY A 59 82.98 -18.49 14.46
N ASN A 60 83.47 -17.79 15.48
CA ASN A 60 83.41 -16.34 15.54
C ASN A 60 84.77 -15.75 15.10
N PRO A 61 84.84 -15.07 13.94
CA PRO A 61 86.10 -14.55 13.40
C PRO A 61 86.72 -13.42 14.22
N LEU A 62 86.01 -12.85 15.21
CA LEU A 62 86.56 -11.85 16.13
C LEU A 62 87.26 -12.46 17.34
N THR A 63 87.00 -13.73 17.67
CA THR A 63 87.57 -14.38 18.87
C THR A 63 88.42 -15.58 18.51
N HIS A 64 87.84 -16.56 17.81
CA HIS A 64 88.52 -17.78 17.40
C HIS A 64 87.77 -18.45 16.25
N CYS A 65 88.51 -18.74 15.18
CA CYS A 65 88.05 -19.65 14.12
C CYS A 65 88.55 -21.05 14.46
N ASN A 66 87.63 -21.99 14.59
CA ASN A 66 87.97 -23.40 14.81
C ASN A 66 88.05 -24.10 13.46
N ARG A 67 88.99 -25.04 13.32
CA ARG A 67 89.00 -25.93 12.16
C ARG A 67 87.67 -26.68 12.15
N GLY A 68 86.93 -26.56 11.05
CA GLY A 68 85.67 -27.23 10.84
C GLY A 68 85.85 -28.74 10.77
N GLU A 69 84.77 -29.46 11.02
CA GLU A 69 84.74 -30.92 11.01
C GLU A 69 84.85 -31.48 9.58
N CYS A 70 84.43 -30.70 8.58
CA CYS A 70 84.41 -31.07 7.16
C CYS A 70 84.71 -29.85 6.28
N LEU A 71 85.23 -30.11 5.07
CA LEU A 71 85.31 -29.17 3.97
C LEU A 71 84.24 -29.47 2.93
N ASP A 72 84.05 -30.75 2.63
CA ASP A 72 83.06 -31.27 1.69
C ASP A 72 82.27 -32.43 2.32
N ASN A 73 81.17 -32.81 1.66
CA ASN A 73 80.31 -33.91 2.09
C ASN A 73 81.08 -35.22 2.32
N VAL A 74 82.09 -35.50 1.50
CA VAL A 74 82.91 -36.72 1.58
C VAL A 74 83.70 -36.85 2.88
N ASP A 75 83.90 -35.75 3.61
CA ASP A 75 84.57 -35.76 4.91
C ASP A 75 83.63 -36.22 6.04
N CYS A 76 82.33 -36.20 5.79
CA CYS A 76 81.31 -36.62 6.75
C CYS A 76 80.96 -38.10 6.58
N ARG A 77 80.38 -38.70 7.63
CA ARG A 77 79.73 -40.01 7.54
C ARG A 77 78.60 -39.94 6.50
N GLY A 78 78.32 -41.03 5.78
CA GLY A 78 77.40 -41.02 4.62
C GLY A 78 75.96 -40.55 4.88
N ASP A 79 75.54 -40.48 6.14
CA ASP A 79 74.26 -39.99 6.66
C ASP A 79 74.30 -38.53 7.17
N LEU A 80 75.43 -37.84 7.05
CA LEU A 80 75.62 -36.45 7.44
C LEU A 80 76.08 -35.63 6.25
N GLN A 81 75.71 -34.37 6.16
CA GLN A 81 76.18 -33.44 5.13
C GLN A 81 77.09 -32.37 5.72
N CYS A 82 78.04 -31.90 4.93
CA CYS A 82 78.85 -30.76 5.31
C CYS A 82 78.06 -29.47 5.10
N LYS A 83 77.71 -28.81 6.19
CA LYS A 83 77.05 -27.49 6.17
C LYS A 83 77.76 -26.58 7.14
N ASP A 84 78.21 -25.42 6.66
CA ASP A 84 78.94 -24.42 7.46
C ASP A 84 80.16 -25.03 8.20
N ASN A 85 80.89 -25.90 7.50
CA ASN A 85 82.04 -26.67 7.99
C ASN A 85 81.73 -27.56 9.21
N ARG A 86 80.50 -28.05 9.34
CA ARG A 86 80.08 -29.06 10.33
C ARG A 86 79.30 -30.19 9.68
N CYS A 87 79.48 -31.40 10.19
CA CYS A 87 78.71 -32.55 9.72
C CYS A 87 77.35 -32.57 10.41
N VAL A 88 76.31 -32.17 9.68
CA VAL A 88 74.94 -32.06 10.21
C VAL A 88 74.01 -33.06 9.53
N ASN A 89 72.95 -33.46 10.23
CA ASN A 89 71.95 -34.34 9.64
C ASN A 89 71.15 -33.57 8.56
N PRO A 90 71.16 -34.02 7.29
CA PRO A 90 70.45 -33.35 6.20
C PRO A 90 68.92 -33.38 6.37
N CYS A 91 68.36 -34.29 7.17
CA CYS A 91 66.92 -34.44 7.37
C CYS A 91 66.27 -33.32 8.19
N VAL A 92 67.04 -32.58 8.99
CA VAL A 92 66.48 -31.56 9.89
C VAL A 92 65.88 -30.41 9.06
N GLY A 93 64.55 -30.38 8.97
CA GLY A 93 63.78 -29.37 8.25
C GLY A 93 63.72 -29.56 6.73
N ALA A 94 64.15 -30.71 6.20
CA ALA A 94 64.18 -30.96 4.75
C ALA A 94 62.89 -31.61 4.20
N CYS A 95 62.19 -32.42 5.01
CA CYS A 95 61.01 -33.15 4.57
C CYS A 95 59.70 -32.56 5.11
N GLY A 96 58.61 -32.78 4.37
CA GLY A 96 57.28 -32.28 4.67
C GLY A 96 56.61 -32.99 5.85
N ILE A 97 55.47 -32.46 6.30
CA ILE A 97 54.73 -33.02 7.45
C ILE A 97 54.26 -34.45 7.13
N GLY A 98 54.52 -35.39 8.04
CA GLY A 98 54.09 -36.79 7.91
C GLY A 98 54.95 -37.65 6.96
N SER A 99 56.10 -37.15 6.51
CA SER A 99 57.04 -37.89 5.66
C SER A 99 58.12 -38.62 6.48
N ASN A 100 58.67 -39.69 5.92
CA ASN A 100 59.89 -40.32 6.41
C ASN A 100 61.10 -39.68 5.73
N CYS A 101 62.13 -39.35 6.51
CA CYS A 101 63.41 -38.91 5.97
C CYS A 101 64.46 -40.00 6.11
N ASP A 102 65.18 -40.26 5.02
CA ASP A 102 66.36 -41.11 5.00
C ASP A 102 67.57 -40.30 4.50
N ALA A 103 68.63 -40.24 5.31
CA ALA A 103 69.85 -39.54 4.96
C ALA A 103 70.77 -40.47 4.17
N ARG A 104 70.87 -40.26 2.86
CA ARG A 104 71.69 -41.09 1.96
C ARG A 104 72.60 -40.23 1.11
N ASN A 105 73.87 -40.61 0.99
CA ASN A 105 74.85 -39.89 0.18
C ASN A 105 74.88 -38.39 0.49
N HIS A 106 74.84 -38.03 1.78
CA HIS A 106 74.87 -36.65 2.27
C HIS A 106 73.67 -35.78 1.83
N VAL A 107 72.54 -36.38 1.44
CA VAL A 107 71.30 -35.67 1.11
C VAL A 107 70.10 -36.27 1.84
N ALA A 108 69.09 -35.44 2.09
CA ALA A 108 67.81 -35.88 2.63
C ALA A 108 66.95 -36.47 1.49
N VAL A 109 66.54 -37.72 1.65
CA VAL A 109 65.60 -38.38 0.74
C VAL A 109 64.28 -38.55 1.49
N CYS A 110 63.27 -37.79 1.07
CA CYS A 110 61.95 -37.79 1.67
C CYS A 110 61.03 -38.79 0.96
N SER A 111 60.29 -39.61 1.71
CA SER A 111 59.28 -40.52 1.17
C SER A 111 58.02 -40.55 2.02
N CYS A 112 56.87 -40.85 1.41
CA CYS A 112 55.65 -41.07 2.18
C CYS A 112 55.66 -42.48 2.80
N PRO A 113 55.25 -42.62 4.08
CA PRO A 113 55.07 -43.92 4.71
C PRO A 113 54.11 -44.82 3.92
N ALA A 114 54.20 -46.14 4.12
CA ALA A 114 53.27 -47.08 3.49
C ALA A 114 51.81 -46.73 3.86
N GLY A 115 50.94 -46.63 2.86
CA GLY A 115 49.55 -46.19 3.03
C GLY A 115 49.33 -44.67 2.94
N TYR A 116 50.37 -43.88 2.63
CA TYR A 116 50.28 -42.43 2.41
C TYR A 116 50.72 -42.07 0.98
N ASN A 117 50.10 -41.05 0.37
CA ASN A 117 50.52 -40.39 -0.88
C ASN A 117 50.71 -38.89 -0.63
N GLY A 118 51.11 -38.16 -1.67
CA GLY A 118 51.37 -36.73 -1.62
C GLY A 118 52.78 -36.41 -2.08
N ASP A 119 53.22 -35.19 -1.81
CA ASP A 119 54.60 -34.78 -2.05
C ASP A 119 55.40 -34.89 -0.73
N PRO A 120 56.36 -35.82 -0.62
CA PRO A 120 57.15 -36.01 0.60
C PRO A 120 57.93 -34.78 1.06
N TYR A 121 58.19 -33.81 0.19
CA TYR A 121 58.87 -32.56 0.53
C TYR A 121 57.92 -31.48 1.08
N HIS A 122 56.60 -31.66 0.90
CA HIS A 122 55.57 -30.73 1.40
C HIS A 122 54.69 -31.36 2.48
N ALA A 123 53.98 -32.44 2.15
CA ALA A 123 53.15 -33.20 3.09
C ALA A 123 52.73 -34.55 2.49
N CYS A 124 52.70 -35.58 3.33
CA CYS A 124 52.10 -36.88 3.01
C CYS A 124 50.72 -36.99 3.70
N HIS A 125 49.73 -37.48 2.97
CA HIS A 125 48.37 -37.76 3.45
C HIS A 125 48.04 -39.25 3.32
N LEU A 126 47.16 -39.77 4.17
CA LEU A 126 46.66 -41.14 4.07
C LEU A 126 45.96 -41.37 2.72
N ASN A 127 46.18 -42.55 2.15
CA ASN A 127 45.57 -43.00 0.90
C ASN A 127 44.16 -43.52 1.04
N ASP A 128 43.66 -43.60 2.27
CA ASP A 128 42.30 -44.03 2.54
C ASP A 128 41.38 -42.80 2.63
N PRO A 129 40.48 -42.59 1.66
CA PRO A 129 39.51 -41.50 1.71
C PRO A 129 38.56 -41.60 2.91
N GLU A 130 38.34 -42.79 3.48
CA GLU A 130 37.44 -42.97 4.62
C GLU A 130 38.06 -42.47 5.94
N GLU A 131 39.38 -42.56 6.12
CA GLU A 131 40.05 -42.10 7.35
C GLU A 131 40.31 -40.58 7.40
N GLN A 132 40.33 -39.88 6.26
CA GLN A 132 40.59 -38.43 6.22
C GLN A 132 39.49 -37.57 6.88
N CYS A 133 38.29 -38.13 7.07
CA CYS A 133 37.20 -37.51 7.83
C CYS A 133 37.01 -38.15 9.22
N HIS A 134 37.91 -39.02 9.68
CA HIS A 134 37.80 -39.80 10.91
C HIS A 134 39.10 -39.76 11.75
N PRO A 135 39.20 -38.89 12.79
CA PRO A 135 38.18 -37.96 13.28
C PRO A 135 38.02 -36.75 12.35
N SER A 136 36.82 -36.17 12.31
CA SER A 136 36.53 -35.09 11.34
C SER A 136 37.40 -33.85 11.61
N PRO A 137 38.06 -33.30 10.56
CA PRO A 137 38.77 -32.03 10.67
C PRO A 137 37.83 -30.81 10.64
N CYS A 138 36.53 -31.04 10.46
CA CYS A 138 35.50 -30.00 10.35
C CYS A 138 34.90 -29.66 11.72
N GLY A 139 34.36 -28.46 11.86
CA GLY A 139 33.70 -28.03 13.09
C GLY A 139 32.35 -28.72 13.32
N VAL A 140 31.71 -28.45 14.46
CA VAL A 140 30.40 -29.05 14.80
C VAL A 140 29.30 -28.69 13.78
N ASN A 141 28.33 -29.59 13.60
CA ASN A 141 27.20 -29.45 12.66
C ASN A 141 27.61 -29.25 11.19
N THR A 142 28.65 -29.95 10.77
CA THR A 142 29.15 -29.92 9.39
C THR A 142 29.18 -31.32 8.79
N LYS A 143 29.30 -31.35 7.46
CA LYS A 143 29.57 -32.55 6.67
C LYS A 143 30.97 -32.42 6.07
N CYS A 144 31.77 -33.47 6.24
CA CYS A 144 33.08 -33.65 5.62
C CYS A 144 32.92 -34.51 4.36
N GLU A 145 33.37 -34.00 3.22
CA GLU A 145 33.40 -34.74 1.94
C GLU A 145 34.79 -34.63 1.31
N ILE A 146 35.26 -35.71 0.69
CA ILE A 146 36.54 -35.69 -0.02
C ILE A 146 36.31 -35.24 -1.46
N ILE A 147 36.79 -34.04 -1.80
CA ILE A 147 36.71 -33.48 -3.15
C ILE A 147 38.14 -33.36 -3.68
N ASN A 148 38.46 -34.09 -4.75
CA ASN A 148 39.81 -34.15 -5.34
C ASN A 148 40.93 -34.53 -4.35
N GLY A 149 40.64 -35.46 -3.42
CA GLY A 149 41.61 -35.91 -2.42
C GLY A 149 41.85 -34.95 -1.26
N VAL A 150 41.00 -33.91 -1.11
CA VAL A 150 41.07 -32.94 -0.02
C VAL A 150 39.77 -32.99 0.81
N PRO A 151 39.85 -33.09 2.14
CA PRO A 151 38.68 -32.99 3.00
C PRO A 151 38.10 -31.58 2.94
N THR A 152 36.87 -31.48 2.45
CA THR A 152 36.12 -30.24 2.29
C THR A 152 34.95 -30.22 3.28
N CYS A 153 34.86 -29.15 4.06
CA CYS A 153 33.84 -28.98 5.09
C CYS A 153 32.69 -28.11 4.56
N SER A 154 31.46 -28.53 4.81
CA SER A 154 30.24 -27.76 4.50
C SER A 154 29.28 -27.79 5.69
N CYS A 155 28.48 -26.74 5.90
CA CYS A 155 27.46 -26.78 6.95
C CYS A 155 26.37 -27.80 6.60
N ASN A 156 25.86 -28.51 7.60
CA ASN A 156 24.66 -29.33 7.41
C ASN A 156 23.47 -28.46 6.97
N HIS A 157 22.47 -29.07 6.32
CA HIS A 157 21.32 -28.33 5.84
C HIS A 157 20.60 -27.59 6.99
N GLY A 158 20.32 -26.29 6.81
CA GLY A 158 19.72 -25.43 7.84
C GLY A 158 20.72 -24.78 8.81
N TYR A 159 22.02 -25.07 8.68
CA TYR A 159 23.07 -24.44 9.48
C TYR A 159 23.83 -23.39 8.67
N VAL A 160 24.24 -22.31 9.35
CA VAL A 160 24.99 -21.19 8.80
C VAL A 160 26.27 -20.95 9.62
N GLY A 161 27.28 -20.37 8.98
CA GLY A 161 28.55 -20.04 9.64
C GLY A 161 29.76 -20.54 8.86
N ASN A 162 30.87 -20.76 9.57
CA ASN A 162 32.12 -21.24 9.00
C ASN A 162 32.28 -22.75 9.26
N PRO A 163 32.29 -23.60 8.23
CA PRO A 163 32.41 -25.05 8.39
C PRO A 163 33.70 -25.54 9.07
N LEU A 164 34.76 -24.74 9.10
CA LEU A 164 36.00 -25.11 9.77
C LEU A 164 35.91 -24.92 11.29
N SER A 165 35.23 -23.87 11.76
CA SER A 165 35.03 -23.61 13.19
C SER A 165 33.75 -24.25 13.76
N GLY A 166 32.78 -24.55 12.89
CA GLY A 166 31.48 -25.09 13.24
C GLY A 166 30.35 -24.17 12.80
N CYS A 167 29.20 -24.78 12.49
CA CYS A 167 28.01 -24.08 12.06
C CYS A 167 26.93 -24.09 13.16
N ARG A 168 26.06 -23.08 13.13
CA ARG A 168 24.91 -22.95 14.04
C ARG A 168 23.62 -22.69 13.26
N HIS A 169 22.48 -22.78 13.93
CA HIS A 169 21.23 -22.31 13.36
C HIS A 169 21.27 -20.82 13.04
N GLU A 170 20.44 -20.37 12.10
CA GLU A 170 20.26 -18.93 11.86
C GLU A 170 19.63 -18.25 13.06
N CYS A 171 18.66 -18.92 13.70
CA CYS A 171 17.99 -18.51 14.93
C CYS A 171 17.60 -19.73 15.76
N ASP A 172 17.53 -19.57 17.08
CA ASP A 172 16.90 -20.53 18.00
C ASP A 172 15.63 -19.93 18.62
N HIS A 173 15.57 -18.60 18.72
CA HIS A 173 14.45 -17.84 19.21
C HIS A 173 14.11 -16.65 18.31
N ASP A 174 12.87 -16.17 18.36
CA ASP A 174 12.40 -15.04 17.55
C ASP A 174 13.28 -13.78 17.70
N GLY A 175 13.79 -13.54 18.90
CA GLY A 175 14.65 -12.40 19.21
C GLY A 175 16.02 -12.41 18.52
N ASP A 176 16.43 -13.54 17.93
CA ASP A 176 17.65 -13.64 17.13
C ASP A 176 17.45 -13.03 15.73
N CYS A 177 16.19 -12.88 15.30
CA CYS A 177 15.82 -12.35 14.00
C CYS A 177 15.59 -10.83 14.04
N ASN A 178 15.48 -10.21 12.86
CA ASN A 178 15.06 -8.81 12.75
C ASN A 178 13.65 -8.61 13.33
N SER A 179 13.30 -7.39 13.75
CA SER A 179 12.02 -7.05 14.38
C SER A 179 10.78 -7.35 13.52
N ARG A 180 10.95 -7.58 12.20
CA ARG A 180 9.86 -7.94 11.25
C ARG A 180 9.80 -9.44 10.92
N ASP A 181 10.78 -10.20 11.40
CA ASP A 181 10.94 -11.63 11.12
C ASP A 181 10.73 -12.43 12.40
N MET A 182 10.50 -13.73 12.27
CA MET A 182 10.38 -14.68 13.37
C MET A 182 11.22 -15.91 13.08
N CYS A 183 11.53 -16.66 14.13
CA CYS A 183 12.26 -17.90 14.00
C CYS A 183 11.30 -19.06 13.71
N SER A 184 11.47 -19.69 12.54
CA SER A 184 10.69 -20.86 12.15
C SER A 184 11.59 -21.91 11.55
N ASN A 185 11.62 -23.10 12.17
CA ASN A 185 12.50 -24.20 11.77
C ASN A 185 13.96 -23.77 11.62
N PHE A 186 14.48 -23.08 12.64
CA PHE A 186 15.87 -22.59 12.72
C PHE A 186 16.28 -21.57 11.65
N LYS A 187 15.29 -20.96 10.99
CA LYS A 187 15.46 -19.96 9.94
C LYS A 187 14.67 -18.69 10.27
N CYS A 188 15.27 -17.53 10.02
CA CYS A 188 14.53 -16.28 10.11
C CYS A 188 13.63 -16.13 8.89
N VAL A 189 12.33 -16.06 9.12
CA VAL A 189 11.31 -15.89 8.08
C VAL A 189 10.44 -14.66 8.37
N PRO A 190 9.91 -13.97 7.34
CA PRO A 190 9.04 -12.84 7.57
C PRO A 190 7.83 -13.22 8.43
N ALA A 191 7.59 -12.49 9.52
CA ALA A 191 6.47 -12.77 10.42
C ALA A 191 5.11 -12.68 9.70
N CYS A 192 4.99 -11.77 8.74
CA CYS A 192 3.80 -11.62 7.91
C CYS A 192 3.54 -12.82 6.98
N GLY A 193 4.51 -13.73 6.81
CA GLY A 193 4.30 -15.00 6.09
C GLY A 193 3.28 -15.92 6.76
N GLN A 194 2.91 -15.65 8.02
CA GLN A 194 1.85 -16.37 8.73
C GLN A 194 0.44 -15.83 8.45
N CYS A 195 0.29 -14.74 7.70
CA CYS A 195 -1.04 -14.25 7.32
C CYS A 195 -1.64 -15.12 6.21
N GLY A 196 -2.95 -15.33 6.29
CA GLY A 196 -3.71 -16.10 5.30
C GLY A 196 -3.75 -15.44 3.93
N THR A 197 -4.15 -16.20 2.91
CA THR A 197 -4.29 -15.67 1.55
C THR A 197 -5.31 -14.52 1.51
N GLY A 198 -4.96 -13.44 0.81
CA GLY A 198 -5.81 -12.24 0.74
C GLY A 198 -5.88 -11.39 2.01
N ALA A 199 -5.21 -11.77 3.10
CA ALA A 199 -5.11 -10.98 4.31
C ALA A 199 -4.02 -9.90 4.19
N THR A 200 -4.20 -8.80 4.93
CA THR A 200 -3.20 -7.73 5.06
C THR A 200 -2.46 -7.86 6.39
N CYS A 201 -1.14 -7.70 6.35
CA CYS A 201 -0.32 -7.64 7.56
C CYS A 201 -0.26 -6.20 8.04
N ARG A 202 -0.91 -5.89 9.17
CA ARG A 202 -1.04 -4.51 9.66
C ARG A 202 0.21 -4.04 10.38
N THR A 203 0.69 -4.85 11.32
CA THR A 203 1.86 -4.55 12.16
C THR A 203 2.55 -5.83 12.59
N VAL A 204 3.86 -5.78 12.75
CA VAL A 204 4.63 -6.81 13.44
C VAL A 204 5.04 -6.26 14.80
N SER A 205 4.70 -6.97 15.86
CA SER A 205 5.07 -6.63 17.24
C SER A 205 5.57 -7.88 17.94
N ASN A 206 6.73 -7.81 18.59
CA ASN A 206 7.37 -8.96 19.24
C ASN A 206 7.45 -10.17 18.29
N HIS A 207 7.97 -9.94 17.08
CA HIS A 207 8.12 -10.95 16.03
C HIS A 207 6.82 -11.64 15.58
N ARG A 208 5.65 -11.17 16.02
CA ARG A 208 4.35 -11.70 15.63
C ARG A 208 3.61 -10.75 14.71
N ALA A 209 3.09 -11.29 13.62
CA ALA A 209 2.23 -10.55 12.71
C ALA A 209 0.80 -10.42 13.26
N VAL A 210 0.22 -9.24 13.10
CA VAL A 210 -1.21 -8.99 13.27
C VAL A 210 -1.84 -8.92 11.88
N CYS A 211 -2.62 -9.95 11.54
CA CYS A 211 -3.26 -10.09 10.25
C CYS A 211 -4.71 -9.61 10.31
N GLU A 212 -5.18 -8.93 9.26
CA GLU A 212 -6.55 -8.42 9.15
C GLU A 212 -7.09 -8.59 7.73
N CYS A 213 -8.37 -8.93 7.60
CA CYS A 213 -9.01 -8.97 6.29
C CYS A 213 -9.27 -7.54 5.79
N PRO A 214 -8.98 -7.25 4.51
CA PRO A 214 -9.35 -5.98 3.90
C PRO A 214 -10.83 -5.66 4.08
N LYS A 215 -11.18 -4.37 4.06
CA LYS A 215 -12.58 -3.94 4.17
C LYS A 215 -13.43 -4.60 3.07
N GLY A 216 -14.49 -5.30 3.48
CA GLY A 216 -15.37 -6.03 2.57
C GLY A 216 -15.04 -7.51 2.36
N TYR A 217 -13.94 -7.98 2.96
CA TYR A 217 -13.57 -9.39 2.94
C TYR A 217 -13.98 -10.04 4.26
N ILE A 218 -14.40 -11.30 4.18
CA ILE A 218 -14.81 -12.15 5.29
C ILE A 218 -13.90 -13.39 5.36
N GLY A 219 -13.90 -14.06 6.50
CA GLY A 219 -13.07 -15.23 6.75
C GLY A 219 -12.14 -15.03 7.94
N SER A 220 -11.04 -15.78 7.96
CA SER A 220 -10.03 -15.68 9.01
C SER A 220 -8.74 -15.11 8.42
N PRO A 221 -8.20 -14.02 8.98
CA PRO A 221 -7.00 -13.38 8.43
C PRO A 221 -5.72 -14.21 8.57
N TYR A 222 -5.77 -15.32 9.32
CA TYR A 222 -4.64 -16.26 9.44
C TYR A 222 -4.77 -17.48 8.51
N THR A 223 -5.90 -17.64 7.82
CA THR A 223 -6.09 -18.77 6.88
C THR A 223 -6.42 -18.28 5.48
N GLU A 224 -7.50 -17.51 5.34
CA GLU A 224 -8.00 -16.99 4.06
C GLU A 224 -9.01 -15.86 4.30
N CYS A 225 -8.81 -14.75 3.60
CA CYS A 225 -9.79 -13.69 3.44
C CYS A 225 -10.34 -13.73 2.02
N ARG A 226 -11.67 -13.80 1.90
CA ARG A 226 -12.38 -13.80 0.61
C ARG A 226 -13.43 -12.69 0.57
N PRO A 227 -13.81 -12.18 -0.61
CA PRO A 227 -14.90 -11.23 -0.68
C PRO A 227 -16.19 -11.85 -0.14
N GLU A 228 -17.10 -11.00 0.34
CA GLU A 228 -18.40 -11.45 0.79
C GLU A 228 -19.23 -12.06 -0.34
N CYS A 229 -19.09 -11.52 -1.55
CA CYS A 229 -19.79 -11.95 -2.75
C CYS A 229 -18.87 -11.88 -3.97
N TYR A 230 -19.10 -12.76 -4.96
CA TYR A 230 -18.50 -12.66 -6.29
C TYR A 230 -19.51 -12.14 -7.32
N GLY A 231 -20.81 -12.32 -7.06
CA GLY A 231 -21.89 -11.71 -7.82
C GLY A 231 -23.14 -11.49 -6.96
N ASP A 232 -24.15 -10.85 -7.55
CA ASP A 232 -25.40 -10.49 -6.85
C ASP A 232 -26.15 -11.69 -6.27
N VAL A 233 -25.98 -12.87 -6.86
CA VAL A 233 -26.61 -14.13 -6.42
C VAL A 233 -26.09 -14.63 -5.07
N ASP A 234 -24.90 -14.19 -4.67
CA ASP A 234 -24.30 -14.56 -3.38
C ASP A 234 -24.87 -13.71 -2.23
N CYS A 235 -25.57 -12.62 -2.56
CA CYS A 235 -26.02 -11.64 -1.58
C CYS A 235 -27.43 -11.96 -1.02
N PRO A 236 -27.66 -11.68 0.27
CA PRO A 236 -28.96 -11.88 0.90
C PRO A 236 -29.97 -10.79 0.48
N SER A 237 -31.27 -11.09 0.60
CA SER A 237 -32.36 -10.23 0.11
C SER A 237 -32.38 -8.80 0.65
N GLY A 238 -31.83 -8.54 1.84
CA GLY A 238 -31.77 -7.19 2.41
C GLY A 238 -30.69 -6.29 1.79
N ARG A 239 -29.76 -6.86 1.01
CA ARG A 239 -28.62 -6.17 0.40
C ARG A 239 -28.17 -6.90 -0.86
N PRO A 240 -29.03 -6.97 -1.88
CA PRO A 240 -28.89 -7.96 -2.96
C PRO A 240 -27.82 -7.64 -3.99
N ALA A 241 -27.21 -6.43 -3.97
CA ALA A 241 -26.23 -6.04 -4.97
C ALA A 241 -24.80 -6.29 -4.47
N CYS A 242 -24.01 -7.00 -5.26
CA CYS A 242 -22.59 -7.20 -5.01
C CYS A 242 -21.78 -6.07 -5.65
N PHE A 243 -21.16 -5.23 -4.82
CA PHE A 243 -20.35 -4.11 -5.29
C PHE A 243 -18.95 -4.18 -4.70
N TYR A 244 -17.95 -4.43 -5.56
CA TYR A 244 -16.56 -4.66 -5.18
C TYR A 244 -16.38 -5.71 -4.07
N GLY A 245 -17.13 -6.82 -4.17
CA GLY A 245 -17.06 -7.92 -3.22
C GLY A 245 -17.83 -7.72 -1.92
N ILE A 246 -18.65 -6.67 -1.83
CA ILE A 246 -19.47 -6.33 -0.65
C ILE A 246 -20.95 -6.33 -1.03
N CYS A 247 -21.78 -7.02 -0.26
CA CYS A 247 -23.22 -6.96 -0.46
C CYS A 247 -23.78 -5.64 0.09
N LYS A 248 -24.41 -4.86 -0.78
CA LYS A 248 -24.99 -3.55 -0.49
C LYS A 248 -26.48 -3.51 -0.74
N ASN A 249 -27.17 -2.70 0.06
CA ASN A 249 -28.57 -2.38 -0.15
C ASN A 249 -28.69 -1.23 -1.17
N THR A 250 -29.32 -1.49 -2.30
CA THR A 250 -29.50 -0.48 -3.36
C THR A 250 -30.57 0.57 -3.01
N CYS A 251 -31.32 0.40 -1.92
CA CYS A 251 -32.20 1.43 -1.39
C CYS A 251 -31.45 2.55 -0.65
N GLU A 252 -30.23 2.30 -0.17
CA GLU A 252 -29.48 3.29 0.61
C GLU A 252 -29.10 4.47 -0.29
N GLY A 253 -29.74 5.62 -0.07
CA GLY A 253 -29.53 6.85 -0.84
C GLY A 253 -30.25 6.91 -2.20
N ALA A 254 -31.08 5.92 -2.55
CA ALA A 254 -31.80 5.91 -3.82
C ALA A 254 -33.13 6.68 -3.79
N CYS A 255 -33.82 6.70 -2.65
CA CYS A 255 -35.11 7.37 -2.49
C CYS A 255 -34.99 8.68 -1.72
N GLY A 256 -35.93 9.59 -1.99
CA GLY A 256 -36.05 10.88 -1.34
C GLY A 256 -36.43 10.78 0.14
N ILE A 257 -36.36 11.91 0.84
CA ILE A 257 -36.65 11.95 2.27
C ILE A 257 -38.12 11.58 2.53
N GLY A 258 -38.35 10.60 3.41
CA GLY A 258 -39.70 10.15 3.80
C GLY A 258 -40.38 9.22 2.79
N ALA A 259 -39.67 8.74 1.77
CA ALA A 259 -40.18 7.74 0.83
C ALA A 259 -39.92 6.31 1.33
N ASP A 260 -40.85 5.40 1.06
CA ASP A 260 -40.67 3.96 1.20
C ASP A 260 -39.84 3.44 0.03
N CYS A 261 -38.82 2.63 0.31
CA CYS A 261 -38.03 1.95 -0.71
C CYS A 261 -38.29 0.44 -0.69
N ASN A 262 -38.72 -0.09 -1.82
CA ASN A 262 -38.89 -1.53 -2.03
C ASN A 262 -38.02 -2.00 -3.20
N LEU A 263 -37.37 -3.15 -3.05
CA LEU A 263 -36.51 -3.71 -4.08
C LEU A 263 -37.34 -4.54 -5.08
N ARG A 264 -37.20 -4.25 -6.37
CA ARG A 264 -37.62 -5.14 -7.46
C ARG A 264 -36.38 -5.68 -8.18
N GLY A 265 -35.91 -6.85 -7.75
CA GLY A 265 -34.58 -7.36 -8.12
C GLY A 265 -33.50 -6.48 -7.50
N LEU A 266 -32.62 -5.90 -8.32
CA LEU A 266 -31.59 -4.95 -7.89
C LEU A 266 -32.04 -3.48 -7.96
N THR A 267 -33.22 -3.22 -8.55
CA THR A 267 -33.69 -1.86 -8.79
C THR A 267 -34.49 -1.34 -7.59
N PRO A 268 -34.11 -0.20 -6.99
CA PRO A 268 -34.91 0.44 -5.95
C PRO A 268 -36.17 1.06 -6.57
N VAL A 269 -37.32 0.77 -5.96
CA VAL A 269 -38.61 1.37 -6.31
C VAL A 269 -39.04 2.24 -5.14
N CYS A 270 -39.08 3.55 -5.38
CA CYS A 270 -39.44 4.56 -4.40
C CYS A 270 -40.92 4.91 -4.51
N SER A 271 -41.62 4.96 -3.37
CA SER A 271 -43.02 5.39 -3.30
C SER A 271 -43.27 6.20 -2.03
N CYS A 272 -44.19 7.15 -2.05
CA CYS A 272 -44.60 7.79 -0.81
C CYS A 272 -45.47 6.85 0.03
N PRO A 273 -45.28 6.84 1.37
CA PRO A 273 -46.14 6.11 2.29
C PRO A 273 -47.61 6.51 2.15
N ARG A 274 -48.51 5.70 2.72
CA ARG A 274 -49.95 6.04 2.79
C ARG A 274 -50.10 7.39 3.50
N ASP A 275 -50.98 8.25 2.97
CA ASP A 275 -51.28 9.62 3.44
C ASP A 275 -50.17 10.67 3.19
N MET A 276 -49.15 10.34 2.40
CA MET A 276 -48.13 11.27 1.91
C MET A 276 -48.20 11.44 0.39
N THR A 277 -47.72 12.57 -0.10
CA THR A 277 -47.65 12.93 -1.52
C THR A 277 -46.32 13.65 -1.84
N GLY A 278 -46.07 13.92 -3.12
CA GLY A 278 -44.83 14.52 -3.62
C GLY A 278 -44.04 13.57 -4.52
N ASP A 279 -42.78 13.92 -4.81
CA ASP A 279 -41.88 13.11 -5.61
C ASP A 279 -41.11 12.13 -4.72
N PRO A 280 -41.29 10.80 -4.87
CA PRO A 280 -40.61 9.79 -4.06
C PRO A 280 -39.08 9.77 -4.18
N PHE A 281 -38.51 10.38 -5.22
CA PHE A 281 -37.05 10.50 -5.40
C PHE A 281 -36.49 11.79 -4.79
N VAL A 282 -37.35 12.75 -4.45
CA VAL A 282 -36.94 14.03 -3.85
C VAL A 282 -37.37 14.10 -2.38
N ARG A 283 -38.68 14.15 -2.13
CA ARG A 283 -39.25 14.26 -0.78
C ARG A 283 -40.74 13.96 -0.78
N CYS A 284 -41.15 13.06 0.11
CA CYS A 284 -42.56 12.88 0.46
C CYS A 284 -42.94 13.85 1.58
N ARG A 285 -44.14 14.44 1.47
CA ARG A 285 -44.72 15.33 2.47
C ARG A 285 -46.17 14.92 2.76
N PRO A 286 -46.74 15.31 3.92
CA PRO A 286 -48.15 15.06 4.19
C PRO A 286 -49.04 15.63 3.09
N PHE A 287 -50.13 14.92 2.79
CA PHE A 287 -51.16 15.40 1.89
C PHE A 287 -51.84 16.66 2.45
N THR A 288 -52.07 17.64 1.58
CA THR A 288 -52.74 18.91 1.87
C THR A 288 -53.92 19.09 0.94
N LYS A 289 -54.87 19.96 1.30
CA LYS A 289 -56.07 20.21 0.48
C LYS A 289 -55.72 20.72 -0.91
N GLU A 290 -54.61 21.43 -1.03
CA GLU A 290 -54.07 21.97 -2.27
C GLU A 290 -53.68 20.85 -3.26
N ASP A 291 -53.22 19.71 -2.76
CA ASP A 291 -52.82 18.56 -3.57
C ASP A 291 -53.99 17.91 -4.31
N LEU A 292 -55.24 18.17 -3.90
CA LEU A 292 -56.43 17.76 -4.67
C LEU A 292 -56.44 18.35 -6.07
N CYS A 293 -55.80 19.50 -6.25
CA CYS A 293 -55.78 20.29 -7.49
C CYS A 293 -54.44 20.27 -8.22
N ASP A 294 -53.50 19.40 -7.82
CA ASP A 294 -52.17 19.28 -8.44
C ASP A 294 -51.83 17.81 -8.79
N PRO A 295 -51.71 17.45 -10.08
CA PRO A 295 -51.98 18.29 -11.24
C PRO A 295 -53.48 18.60 -11.36
N ASN A 296 -53.83 19.71 -12.02
CA ASN A 296 -55.22 20.13 -12.17
C ASN A 296 -56.06 19.01 -12.83
N PRO A 297 -57.03 18.41 -12.12
CA PRO A 297 -57.85 17.32 -12.63
C PRO A 297 -59.03 17.81 -13.49
N CYS A 298 -59.24 19.12 -13.59
CA CYS A 298 -60.37 19.71 -14.30
C CYS A 298 -60.12 19.81 -15.81
N GLY A 299 -61.21 19.97 -16.56
CA GLY A 299 -61.17 20.15 -18.00
C GLY A 299 -60.46 21.44 -18.42
N THR A 300 -60.24 21.58 -19.73
CA THR A 300 -59.66 22.80 -20.30
C THR A 300 -60.54 24.03 -20.03
N ASN A 301 -59.89 25.17 -19.76
CA ASN A 301 -60.52 26.42 -19.30
C ASN A 301 -61.34 26.30 -17.99
N ALA A 302 -61.06 25.29 -17.16
CA ALA A 302 -61.59 25.17 -15.82
C ALA A 302 -60.49 25.35 -14.77
N ILE A 303 -60.87 25.91 -13.62
CA ILE A 303 -60.04 26.03 -12.43
C ILE A 303 -60.48 25.00 -11.39
N CYS A 304 -59.50 24.35 -10.77
CA CYS A 304 -59.72 23.49 -9.62
C CYS A 304 -59.63 24.30 -8.34
N VAL A 305 -60.56 24.07 -7.42
CA VAL A 305 -60.49 24.54 -6.04
C VAL A 305 -60.67 23.36 -5.07
N PRO A 306 -59.93 23.32 -3.94
CA PRO A 306 -60.16 22.32 -2.92
C PRO A 306 -61.57 22.43 -2.36
N GLY A 307 -62.34 21.34 -2.40
CA GLY A 307 -63.72 21.31 -1.95
C GLY A 307 -64.08 19.96 -1.35
N HIS A 308 -65.38 19.71 -1.19
CA HIS A 308 -65.90 18.47 -0.58
C HIS A 308 -67.08 17.99 -1.42
N ASP A 309 -67.32 16.67 -1.44
CA ASP A 309 -68.55 16.11 -2.02
C ASP A 309 -69.75 16.28 -1.08
N ASN A 310 -70.94 15.89 -1.57
CA ASN A 310 -72.19 15.95 -0.80
C ASN A 310 -72.18 15.09 0.48
N THR A 311 -71.17 14.24 0.68
CA THR A 311 -70.97 13.43 1.89
C THR A 311 -69.95 14.02 2.85
N GLY A 312 -69.36 15.17 2.50
CA GLY A 312 -68.33 15.84 3.28
C GLY A 312 -66.92 15.27 3.10
N ARG A 313 -66.66 14.43 2.09
CA ARG A 313 -65.30 13.96 1.79
C ARG A 313 -64.57 14.97 0.90
N GLU A 314 -63.31 15.23 1.22
CA GLU A 314 -62.45 16.13 0.45
C GLU A 314 -62.33 15.67 -1.02
N ARG A 315 -62.59 16.58 -1.95
CA ARG A 315 -62.51 16.34 -3.40
C ARG A 315 -62.14 17.62 -4.16
N PRO A 316 -61.48 17.52 -5.32
CA PRO A 316 -61.34 18.65 -6.23
C PRO A 316 -62.71 19.08 -6.76
N VAL A 317 -62.97 20.39 -6.75
CA VAL A 317 -64.17 20.98 -7.34
C VAL A 317 -63.74 21.81 -8.55
N CYS A 318 -64.33 21.50 -9.69
CA CYS A 318 -64.02 22.16 -10.96
C CYS A 318 -65.06 23.23 -11.28
N ASN A 319 -64.58 24.44 -11.55
CA ASN A 319 -65.41 25.57 -11.99
C ASN A 319 -64.87 26.10 -13.32
N CYS A 320 -65.75 26.52 -14.23
CA CYS A 320 -65.28 27.22 -15.42
C CYS A 320 -64.60 28.54 -15.02
N LEU A 321 -63.51 28.88 -15.71
CA LEU A 321 -62.89 30.19 -15.57
C LEU A 321 -63.90 31.30 -15.89
N PRO A 322 -63.74 32.50 -15.33
CA PRO A 322 -64.59 33.64 -15.67
C PRO A 322 -64.71 33.83 -17.20
N GLY A 323 -65.94 34.05 -17.68
CA GLY A 323 -66.23 34.18 -19.11
C GLY A 323 -66.42 32.86 -19.86
N HIS A 324 -66.39 31.71 -19.18
CA HIS A 324 -66.61 30.40 -19.79
C HIS A 324 -67.80 29.67 -19.17
N THR A 325 -68.47 28.82 -19.96
CA THR A 325 -69.60 27.98 -19.57
C THR A 325 -69.44 26.57 -20.14
N GLY A 326 -70.18 25.59 -19.61
CA GLY A 326 -70.11 24.20 -20.05
C GLY A 326 -69.90 23.24 -18.88
N ASN A 327 -69.23 22.11 -19.14
CA ASN A 327 -68.94 21.11 -18.13
C ASN A 327 -67.48 21.28 -17.64
N PRO A 328 -67.26 21.74 -16.39
CA PRO A 328 -65.91 21.96 -15.85
C PRO A 328 -65.02 20.72 -15.74
N LEU A 329 -65.59 19.51 -15.77
CA LEU A 329 -64.82 18.25 -15.72
C LEU A 329 -64.27 17.83 -17.07
N SER A 330 -64.89 18.26 -18.18
CA SER A 330 -64.46 17.88 -19.52
C SER A 330 -63.84 19.05 -20.28
N HIS A 331 -64.61 20.12 -20.49
CA HIS A 331 -64.20 21.29 -21.25
C HIS A 331 -65.19 22.44 -21.01
N CYS A 332 -64.65 23.61 -20.67
CA CYS A 332 -65.38 24.87 -20.63
C CYS A 332 -65.15 25.66 -21.92
N SER A 333 -66.25 26.06 -22.57
CA SER A 333 -66.23 26.90 -23.77
C SER A 333 -66.41 28.36 -23.38
N ARG A 334 -65.90 29.28 -24.20
CA ARG A 334 -66.20 30.71 -24.03
C ARG A 334 -67.72 30.91 -24.01
N GLY A 335 -68.22 31.65 -23.02
CA GLY A 335 -69.63 32.02 -22.91
C GLY A 335 -70.07 32.93 -24.06
N GLU A 336 -71.38 33.08 -24.21
CA GLU A 336 -71.97 33.89 -25.28
C GLU A 336 -71.70 35.40 -25.09
N CYS A 337 -71.54 35.84 -23.84
CA CYS A 337 -71.31 37.23 -23.48
C CYS A 337 -70.39 37.33 -22.25
N LEU A 338 -69.59 38.40 -22.17
CA LEU A 338 -68.93 38.83 -20.93
C LEU A 338 -69.66 40.00 -20.26
N SER A 339 -70.41 40.77 -21.04
CA SER A 339 -71.15 41.94 -20.59
C SER A 339 -72.50 42.06 -21.31
N ASN A 340 -73.41 42.87 -20.76
CA ASN A 340 -74.73 43.12 -21.36
C ASN A 340 -74.64 43.63 -22.81
N ASN A 341 -73.61 44.41 -23.15
CA ASN A 341 -73.42 44.99 -24.48
C ASN A 341 -73.15 43.94 -25.57
N GLU A 342 -72.76 42.71 -25.21
CA GLU A 342 -72.58 41.60 -26.14
C GLU A 342 -73.91 40.87 -26.45
N CYS A 343 -74.98 41.17 -25.68
CA CYS A 343 -76.30 40.60 -25.90
C CYS A 343 -77.22 41.57 -26.67
N PRO A 344 -78.22 41.06 -27.40
CA PRO A 344 -79.29 41.89 -27.94
C PRO A 344 -80.02 42.68 -26.83
N ASP A 345 -80.56 43.86 -27.13
CA ASP A 345 -81.21 44.78 -26.15
C ASP A 345 -82.31 44.14 -25.28
N HIS A 346 -82.96 43.09 -25.79
CA HIS A 346 -84.02 42.35 -25.10
C HIS A 346 -83.50 41.17 -24.24
N ARG A 347 -82.18 40.99 -24.11
CA ARG A 347 -81.53 39.93 -23.33
C ARG A 347 -80.47 40.52 -22.42
N ALA A 348 -80.26 39.95 -21.25
CA ALA A 348 -79.20 40.35 -20.34
C ALA A 348 -78.09 39.29 -20.32
N CYS A 349 -76.86 39.73 -20.10
CA CYS A 349 -75.75 38.81 -19.87
C CYS A 349 -75.79 38.31 -18.43
N ILE A 350 -76.26 37.08 -18.24
CA ILE A 350 -76.42 36.45 -16.93
C ILE A 350 -75.65 35.12 -16.98
N ASN A 351 -74.68 34.94 -16.08
CA ASN A 351 -73.81 33.75 -16.05
C ASN A 351 -73.15 33.44 -17.42
N TYR A 352 -72.72 34.49 -18.13
CA TYR A 352 -72.09 34.43 -19.45
C TYR A 352 -72.98 33.84 -20.56
N GLN A 353 -74.29 33.88 -20.40
CA GLN A 353 -75.29 33.54 -21.40
C GLN A 353 -76.24 34.72 -21.64
N CYS A 354 -76.69 34.91 -22.88
CA CYS A 354 -77.68 35.94 -23.19
C CYS A 354 -79.09 35.42 -22.91
N ILE A 355 -79.60 35.71 -21.71
CA ILE A 355 -80.88 35.21 -21.20
C ILE A 355 -81.91 36.34 -21.17
N ASP A 356 -83.18 36.04 -21.40
CA ASP A 356 -84.27 37.01 -21.21
C ASP A 356 -84.32 37.45 -19.72
N PRO A 357 -84.11 38.75 -19.42
CA PRO A 357 -84.10 39.22 -18.05
C PRO A 357 -85.44 39.01 -17.33
N CYS A 358 -86.56 38.81 -18.05
CA CYS A 358 -87.88 38.62 -17.47
C CYS A 358 -88.09 37.28 -16.75
N ILE A 359 -87.27 36.27 -17.04
CA ILE A 359 -87.45 34.92 -16.47
C ILE A 359 -87.30 34.95 -14.94
N GLY A 360 -88.40 34.70 -14.23
CA GLY A 360 -88.43 34.57 -12.77
C GLY A 360 -88.17 35.87 -11.99
N LYS A 361 -88.29 37.06 -12.63
CA LYS A 361 -88.05 38.35 -11.96
C LYS A 361 -89.32 39.08 -11.50
N CYS A 362 -90.41 38.99 -12.26
CA CYS A 362 -91.67 39.66 -11.91
C CYS A 362 -92.58 38.75 -11.09
N ALA A 363 -93.43 39.34 -10.25
CA ALA A 363 -94.38 38.60 -9.43
C ALA A 363 -95.46 37.91 -10.27
N THR A 364 -96.06 36.85 -9.69
CA THR A 364 -97.20 36.16 -10.29
C THR A 364 -98.34 37.15 -10.57
N GLY A 365 -98.74 37.24 -11.85
CA GLY A 365 -99.78 38.18 -12.31
C GLY A 365 -99.28 39.54 -12.80
N ALA A 366 -97.98 39.84 -12.70
CA ALA A 366 -97.35 41.01 -13.32
C ALA A 366 -96.92 40.72 -14.77
N SER A 367 -97.01 41.73 -15.64
CA SER A 367 -96.43 41.68 -16.98
C SER A 367 -94.96 42.09 -16.93
N CYS A 368 -94.11 41.46 -17.74
CA CYS A 368 -92.70 41.82 -17.87
C CYS A 368 -92.36 42.27 -19.30
N GLU A 369 -91.61 43.36 -19.42
CA GLU A 369 -90.98 43.80 -20.66
C GLU A 369 -89.47 43.96 -20.44
N PRO A 370 -88.62 43.35 -21.30
CA PRO A 370 -87.19 43.57 -21.23
C PRO A 370 -86.85 44.96 -21.78
N LYS A 371 -86.13 45.78 -21.02
CA LYS A 371 -85.68 47.10 -21.44
C LYS A 371 -84.24 47.36 -20.98
N ALA A 372 -83.34 47.63 -21.92
CA ALA A 372 -81.92 47.88 -21.66
C ALA A 372 -81.29 46.80 -20.76
N HIS A 373 -81.48 45.53 -21.13
CA HIS A 373 -81.00 44.35 -20.37
C HIS A 373 -81.59 44.19 -18.95
N LEU A 374 -82.67 44.90 -18.60
CA LEU A 374 -83.35 44.81 -17.31
C LEU A 374 -84.80 44.34 -17.49
N ALA A 375 -85.30 43.62 -16.48
CA ALA A 375 -86.71 43.26 -16.40
C ALA A 375 -87.52 44.45 -15.88
N VAL A 376 -88.47 44.94 -16.67
CA VAL A 376 -89.41 45.99 -16.25
C VAL A 376 -90.75 45.34 -15.97
N CYS A 377 -91.05 45.18 -14.68
CA CYS A 377 -92.30 44.59 -14.21
C CYS A 377 -93.38 45.65 -14.05
N ARG A 378 -94.59 45.38 -14.53
CA ARG A 378 -95.76 46.26 -14.38
C ARG A 378 -96.99 45.45 -14.04
N CYS A 379 -97.90 46.02 -13.23
CA CYS A 379 -99.22 45.44 -13.05
C CYS A 379 -100.08 45.70 -14.29
N PRO A 380 -100.75 44.67 -14.85
CA PRO A 380 -101.68 44.84 -15.96
C PRO A 380 -102.81 45.81 -15.62
N GLN A 381 -103.47 46.36 -16.65
CA GLN A 381 -104.57 47.31 -16.47
C GLN A 381 -105.69 46.71 -15.60
N GLY A 382 -106.19 47.49 -14.63
CA GLY A 382 -107.18 47.04 -13.64
C GLY A 382 -106.61 46.31 -12.41
N GLN A 383 -105.28 46.22 -12.31
CA GLN A 383 -104.58 45.71 -11.13
C GLN A 383 -103.66 46.79 -10.54
N SER A 384 -103.44 46.73 -9.22
CA SER A 384 -102.52 47.59 -8.48
C SER A 384 -101.80 46.77 -7.41
N GLY A 385 -100.62 47.23 -7.00
CA GLY A 385 -99.71 46.50 -6.12
C GLY A 385 -98.26 46.76 -6.52
N ASP A 386 -97.35 45.96 -5.95
CA ASP A 386 -95.94 45.96 -6.33
C ASP A 386 -95.70 44.84 -7.36
N ALA A 387 -95.26 45.21 -8.55
CA ALA A 387 -95.06 44.27 -9.66
C ALA A 387 -93.92 43.26 -9.43
N LEU A 388 -93.08 43.45 -8.40
CA LEU A 388 -92.06 42.49 -7.96
C LEU A 388 -92.56 41.57 -6.83
N VAL A 389 -93.66 41.94 -6.15
CA VAL A 389 -94.21 41.18 -5.00
C VAL A 389 -95.55 40.52 -5.33
N SER A 390 -96.55 41.28 -5.78
CA SER A 390 -97.87 40.78 -6.21
C SER A 390 -98.73 41.92 -6.80
N CYS A 391 -99.41 41.65 -7.90
CA CYS A 391 -100.47 42.51 -8.46
C CYS A 391 -101.85 41.99 -8.08
N ARG A 392 -102.76 42.87 -7.63
CA ARG A 392 -104.13 42.52 -7.21
C ARG A 392 -105.16 43.41 -7.90
N GLN A 393 -106.37 42.91 -8.18
CA GLN A 393 -107.43 43.69 -8.82
C GLN A 393 -107.85 44.91 -7.98
N THR A 394 -107.97 46.07 -8.62
CA THR A 394 -108.50 47.29 -7.97
C THR A 394 -110.02 47.24 -7.89
N ARG A 395 -110.60 47.22 -6.68
CA ARG A 395 -112.05 47.29 -6.48
C ARG A 395 -112.56 48.67 -6.90
N THR A 396 -113.33 48.76 -7.98
CA THR A 396 -114.06 49.98 -8.37
C THR A 396 -115.34 50.09 -7.52
N PHE A 397 -115.45 51.12 -6.68
CA PHE A 397 -116.73 51.48 -6.06
C PHE A 397 -117.52 52.35 -7.05
N PRO A 398 -118.76 52.01 -7.44
CA PRO A 398 -119.56 52.86 -8.29
C PRO A 398 -119.92 54.16 -7.54
N VAL A 399 -119.64 55.30 -8.18
CA VAL A 399 -119.99 56.64 -7.69
C VAL A 399 -121.52 56.76 -7.67
N ALA A 400 -122.09 57.00 -6.50
CA ALA A 400 -123.52 57.25 -6.34
C ALA A 400 -123.91 58.56 -7.06
N LYS A 401 -124.79 58.47 -8.07
CA LYS A 401 -125.48 59.64 -8.61
C LYS A 401 -126.61 60.03 -7.66
N TYR A 402 -126.55 61.23 -7.09
CA TYR A 402 -127.70 61.87 -6.45
C TYR A 402 -128.55 62.54 -7.54
N HIS A 403 -129.81 62.16 -7.65
CA HIS A 403 -130.92 63.01 -8.11
C HIS A 403 -132.21 62.53 -7.47
#